data_AF-A0A532V6A2-F1
#
_entry.id   AF-A0A532V6A2-F1
#
_cell.length_a   1.000
_cell.length_b   1.000
_cell.length_c   1.000
_cell.angle_alpha   90.00
_cell.angle_beta   90.00
_cell.angle_gamma   90.00
#
_symmetry.space_group_name_H-M   'P 1'
#
loop_
_entity.id
_entity.type
_entity.pdbx_description
1 polymer ?
#
loop_
_entity_poly.entity_id
_entity_poly.type
_entity_poly.pdbx_seq_one_letter_code
_entity_poly.pdbx_strand_id
1 'polypeptide(L)'
;MKKATSLLLAVVIAALAYTPNSFRYASTAGILWDDYDWFLADPARIPLIEGYQLYTNLANFVTAEEHPLSDSIGFQGPGFYLIGGKGWGPPLGAAGVFDTRMLRFADSIDIDGDTYWGHGAKADTNYQVDPDDGSIIGTDIATEVVDAYHTRNDFDGYLGLGYTLGETFSMGLGYYHGSNKISWFPADNNQIISNYSYTTGLDTYDTAYSFNEFTTTEMSNRIKLGAWTEIDYLQLSGYLGADIFSGNKGLDTLYRYSLAESYPGLDTRTDTVVNNLGTWPYSGMGIPVELLGIYEIDEGQEVWFFGGVEYRTWRWKDGAGITDVSIDTLLEDYEEPPDTFTRTTANINSTLAAGSGSYSGLAYNLGVKGVFAINEMVTFGLGVHFAGSSGRDSTYNDHTDSTLTSLDDGDGMGEVTDVTTTTLKTYSDYLVNEAFSMAFHFPVGVEFTPLKWLALRLGATYVHEMSTYRTWAEATSAIYTETYTQFGDGTSDASTTYLPYDIGHAEGEQKETLDKVTYDFGIGFKITKNLQIDLMGFSDLTDMGNWKLSAIFKF
;
A
#
# COMPACT_ATOMS: atom_id res chain seq x y z
N MET A 1 -46.17 7.10 -14.11
CA MET A 1 -45.51 6.36 -13.02
C MET A 1 -44.61 5.21 -13.48
N LYS A 2 -44.94 4.41 -14.51
CA LYS A 2 -44.07 3.29 -14.95
C LYS A 2 -42.70 3.66 -15.55
N LYS A 3 -42.50 4.91 -16.02
CA LYS A 3 -41.20 5.36 -16.58
C LYS A 3 -40.19 5.83 -15.52
N ALA A 4 -40.64 6.20 -14.31
CA ALA A 4 -39.75 6.60 -13.22
C ALA A 4 -39.13 5.37 -12.54
N THR A 5 -39.84 4.24 -12.51
CA THR A 5 -39.37 2.97 -11.94
C THR A 5 -38.27 2.31 -12.79
N SER A 6 -38.32 2.46 -14.12
CA SER A 6 -37.28 1.96 -15.02
C SER A 6 -36.00 2.80 -15.00
N LEU A 7 -36.10 4.11 -14.70
CA LEU A 7 -34.93 4.97 -14.49
C LEU A 7 -34.28 4.70 -13.13
N LEU A 8 -35.09 4.40 -12.10
CA LEU A 8 -34.59 3.99 -10.78
C LEU A 8 -33.81 2.67 -10.85
N LEU A 9 -34.20 1.74 -11.71
CA LEU A 9 -33.52 0.45 -11.88
C LEU A 9 -32.18 0.57 -12.64
N ALA A 10 -32.04 1.56 -13.53
CA ALA A 10 -30.77 1.84 -14.21
C ALA A 10 -29.75 2.57 -13.33
N VAL A 11 -30.22 3.29 -12.30
CA VAL A 11 -29.37 4.00 -11.33
C VAL A 11 -28.85 3.07 -10.22
N VAL A 12 -29.39 1.85 -10.10
CA VAL A 12 -29.03 0.87 -9.06
C VAL A 12 -27.70 0.13 -9.33
N ILE A 13 -27.08 0.30 -10.50
CA ILE A 13 -26.06 -0.66 -10.99
C ILE A 13 -24.59 -0.24 -10.79
N ALA A 14 -24.22 0.99 -10.39
CA ALA A 14 -22.80 1.39 -10.51
C ALA A 14 -22.19 2.15 -9.32
N ALA A 15 -21.16 1.49 -8.79
CA ALA A 15 -19.96 1.97 -8.13
C ALA A 15 -20.03 2.42 -6.66
N LEU A 16 -19.02 1.94 -5.92
CA LEU A 16 -18.91 1.98 -4.48
C LEU A 16 -17.44 2.10 -4.14
N ALA A 17 -17.13 3.00 -3.23
CA ALA A 17 -15.81 3.12 -2.65
C ALA A 17 -15.98 3.53 -1.19
N TYR A 18 -15.05 3.08 -0.35
CA TYR A 18 -14.85 3.56 1.02
C TYR A 18 -15.05 5.07 1.11
N THR A 19 -15.87 5.50 2.06
CA THR A 19 -15.92 6.90 2.49
C THR A 19 -15.86 6.94 4.01
N PRO A 20 -14.74 7.42 4.61
CA PRO A 20 -14.65 7.63 6.06
C PRO A 20 -15.59 8.74 6.55
N ASN A 21 -16.27 9.39 5.60
CA ASN A 21 -17.24 10.44 5.80
C ASN A 21 -18.54 10.07 5.09
N SER A 22 -19.62 10.74 5.46
CA SER A 22 -20.90 10.63 4.78
C SER A 22 -20.80 11.21 3.36
N PHE A 23 -21.75 10.78 2.53
CA PHE A 23 -21.89 11.32 1.19
C PHE A 23 -22.21 12.80 1.20
N ARG A 24 -23.00 13.27 2.17
CA ARG A 24 -23.31 14.69 2.33
C ARG A 24 -22.04 15.50 2.62
N TYR A 25 -21.18 15.01 3.50
CA TYR A 25 -19.90 15.64 3.82
C TYR A 25 -18.96 15.68 2.64
N ALA A 26 -18.74 14.54 2.00
CA ALA A 26 -17.81 14.43 0.89
C ALA A 26 -18.26 15.28 -0.32
N SER A 27 -19.55 15.27 -0.68
CA SER A 27 -20.09 16.04 -1.81
C SER A 27 -20.15 17.55 -1.58
N THR A 28 -19.94 18.00 -0.35
CA THR A 28 -19.93 19.42 0.03
C THR A 28 -18.56 19.87 0.49
N ALA A 29 -17.49 19.19 0.03
CA ALA A 29 -16.10 19.55 0.33
C ALA A 29 -15.81 19.63 1.84
N GLY A 30 -16.43 18.77 2.64
CA GLY A 30 -16.25 18.71 4.08
C GLY A 30 -16.97 19.80 4.88
N ILE A 31 -17.94 20.48 4.27
CA ILE A 31 -18.70 21.54 4.93
C ILE A 31 -19.87 20.95 5.73
N LEU A 32 -20.75 20.16 5.12
CA LEU A 32 -22.01 19.73 5.74
C LEU A 32 -21.93 18.30 6.29
N TRP A 33 -22.08 18.13 7.60
CA TRP A 33 -22.08 16.81 8.25
C TRP A 33 -23.47 16.16 8.21
N ASP A 34 -23.51 14.84 8.35
CA ASP A 34 -24.69 14.03 8.65
C ASP A 34 -24.45 13.16 9.90
N ASP A 35 -25.48 12.44 10.35
CA ASP A 35 -25.46 11.55 11.52
C ASP A 35 -24.30 10.54 11.49
N TYR A 36 -23.93 10.07 10.29
CA TYR A 36 -22.79 9.17 10.08
C TYR A 36 -21.44 9.80 10.48
N ASP A 37 -21.23 11.06 10.12
CA ASP A 37 -19.99 11.78 10.44
C ASP A 37 -19.87 12.00 11.94
N TRP A 38 -21.01 12.31 12.59
CA TRP A 38 -21.06 12.62 14.01
C TRP A 38 -20.53 11.49 14.89
N PHE A 39 -21.00 10.25 14.68
CA PHE A 39 -20.58 9.15 15.55
C PHE A 39 -19.19 8.60 15.24
N LEU A 40 -18.69 8.76 14.02
CA LEU A 40 -17.33 8.37 13.65
C LEU A 40 -16.29 9.35 14.24
N ALA A 41 -16.63 10.64 14.24
CA ALA A 41 -15.81 11.69 14.82
C ALA A 41 -15.74 11.54 16.35
N ASP A 42 -16.89 11.41 17.03
CA ASP A 42 -16.94 11.37 18.50
C ASP A 42 -17.98 10.35 19.01
N PRO A 43 -17.56 9.27 19.71
CA PRO A 43 -18.49 8.30 20.27
C PRO A 43 -19.44 8.89 21.32
N ALA A 44 -19.10 10.02 21.97
CA ALA A 44 -19.99 10.66 22.95
C ALA A 44 -21.26 11.24 22.32
N ARG A 45 -21.26 11.49 21.01
CA ARG A 45 -22.43 12.03 20.29
C ARG A 45 -23.40 10.94 19.80
N ILE A 46 -23.03 9.66 19.87
CA ILE A 46 -23.89 8.54 19.43
C ILE A 46 -25.31 8.59 20.04
N PRO A 47 -25.49 8.83 21.36
CA PRO A 47 -26.81 8.84 21.96
C PRO A 47 -27.68 10.01 21.48
N LEU A 48 -27.06 11.11 21.01
CA LEU A 48 -27.76 12.33 20.60
C LEU A 48 -28.40 12.21 19.22
N ILE A 49 -27.92 11.28 18.40
CA ILE A 49 -28.54 10.99 17.12
C ILE A 49 -29.92 10.40 17.41
N GLU A 50 -30.93 10.71 16.60
CA GLU A 50 -32.29 10.17 16.78
C GLU A 50 -32.53 8.90 15.95
N GLY A 51 -33.32 7.97 16.50
CA GLY A 51 -33.81 6.78 15.80
C GLY A 51 -32.77 5.68 15.55
N TYR A 52 -33.22 4.59 14.93
CA TYR A 52 -32.34 3.54 14.44
C TYR A 52 -31.97 3.84 12.99
N GLN A 53 -30.71 3.63 12.64
CA GLN A 53 -30.21 3.92 11.31
C GLN A 53 -29.40 2.73 10.78
N LEU A 54 -29.63 2.35 9.53
CA LEU A 54 -28.82 1.38 8.79
C LEU A 54 -28.15 2.09 7.62
N TYR A 55 -26.83 2.02 7.59
CA TYR A 55 -25.96 2.49 6.53
C TYR A 55 -25.48 1.30 5.72
N THR A 56 -25.68 1.37 4.41
CA THR A 56 -25.23 0.30 3.52
C THR A 56 -24.89 0.86 2.16
N ASN A 57 -23.97 0.18 1.49
CA ASN A 57 -23.76 0.36 0.06
C ASN A 57 -24.76 -0.49 -0.75
N LEU A 58 -24.93 -0.23 -2.05
CA LEU A 58 -25.82 -1.05 -2.88
C LEU A 58 -25.19 -2.37 -3.37
N ALA A 59 -23.87 -2.57 -3.33
CA ALA A 59 -23.26 -3.87 -3.67
C ALA A 59 -23.70 -4.97 -2.70
N ASN A 60 -24.08 -4.60 -1.47
CA ASN A 60 -24.65 -5.54 -0.51
C ASN A 60 -26.00 -6.15 -0.95
N PHE A 61 -26.69 -5.60 -1.96
CA PHE A 61 -27.99 -6.08 -2.44
C PHE A 61 -27.95 -6.73 -3.82
N VAL A 62 -26.76 -6.82 -4.44
CA VAL A 62 -26.54 -7.52 -5.69
C VAL A 62 -26.53 -9.02 -5.38
N THR A 63 -27.46 -9.78 -5.93
CA THR A 63 -27.47 -11.23 -5.74
C THR A 63 -26.32 -11.82 -6.54
N ALA A 64 -25.57 -12.75 -5.94
CA ALA A 64 -24.30 -13.32 -6.43
C ALA A 64 -24.24 -13.86 -7.88
N GLU A 65 -25.33 -13.78 -8.65
CA GLU A 65 -25.44 -14.15 -10.06
C GLU A 65 -25.39 -12.94 -11.02
N GLU A 66 -25.35 -11.71 -10.48
CA GLU A 66 -25.12 -10.49 -11.23
C GLU A 66 -23.60 -10.21 -11.22
N HIS A 67 -22.86 -10.74 -12.21
CA HIS A 67 -21.49 -10.29 -12.50
C HIS A 67 -21.54 -8.75 -12.57
N PRO A 68 -20.71 -7.96 -11.87
CA PRO A 68 -20.72 -6.49 -11.98
C PRO A 68 -20.26 -5.94 -13.35
N LEU A 69 -20.37 -6.77 -14.39
CA LEU A 69 -20.56 -6.52 -15.83
C LEU A 69 -19.32 -6.19 -16.66
N SER A 70 -18.33 -7.09 -16.69
CA SER A 70 -18.10 -8.02 -17.81
C SER A 70 -16.63 -8.44 -17.92
N ASP A 71 -16.41 -9.68 -18.32
CA ASP A 71 -15.11 -10.30 -18.61
C ASP A 71 -14.41 -9.72 -19.86
N SER A 72 -14.54 -8.41 -20.12
CA SER A 72 -13.80 -7.73 -21.17
C SER A 72 -12.59 -7.01 -20.57
N ILE A 73 -11.49 -7.78 -20.48
CA ILE A 73 -10.09 -7.32 -20.41
C ILE A 73 -9.79 -6.42 -19.19
N GLY A 74 -9.45 -7.06 -18.06
CA GLY A 74 -8.59 -6.45 -17.03
C GLY A 74 -9.22 -5.93 -15.73
N PHE A 75 -10.55 -5.87 -15.60
CA PHE A 75 -11.23 -5.45 -14.36
C PHE A 75 -12.17 -6.55 -13.81
N GLN A 76 -11.66 -7.39 -12.91
CA GLN A 76 -12.53 -8.25 -12.08
C GLN A 76 -13.04 -7.40 -10.90
N GLY A 77 -14.35 -7.19 -10.87
CA GLY A 77 -15.05 -6.12 -10.14
C GLY A 77 -14.78 -6.04 -8.63
N PRO A 78 -15.08 -4.88 -8.01
CA PRO A 78 -14.59 -4.62 -6.67
C PRO A 78 -15.55 -5.14 -5.59
N GLY A 79 -15.02 -5.98 -4.70
CA GLY A 79 -15.71 -6.53 -3.53
C GLY A 79 -15.78 -5.49 -2.41
N PHE A 80 -16.60 -4.46 -2.58
CA PHE A 80 -16.86 -3.46 -1.56
C PHE A 80 -18.10 -3.81 -0.74
N TYR A 81 -17.96 -3.91 0.58
CA TYR A 81 -19.06 -4.17 1.49
C TYR A 81 -19.03 -3.17 2.64
N LEU A 82 -19.98 -2.24 2.66
CA LEU A 82 -20.22 -1.33 3.78
C LEU A 82 -21.51 -1.74 4.47
N ILE A 83 -21.44 -2.22 5.71
CA ILE A 83 -22.61 -2.41 6.55
C ILE A 83 -22.37 -1.74 7.89
N GLY A 84 -23.24 -0.83 8.26
CA GLY A 84 -23.17 -0.16 9.52
C GLY A 84 -24.53 0.30 9.97
N GLY A 85 -24.59 0.74 11.20
CA GLY A 85 -25.81 1.24 11.76
C GLY A 85 -25.59 1.79 13.13
N LYS A 86 -26.62 2.48 13.57
CA LYS A 86 -26.72 2.99 14.91
C LYS A 86 -28.04 2.50 15.50
N GLY A 87 -27.93 1.96 16.70
CA GLY A 87 -29.06 1.52 17.50
C GLY A 87 -29.14 2.26 18.82
N TRP A 88 -30.34 2.25 19.39
CA TRP A 88 -30.68 2.89 20.65
C TRP A 88 -30.56 4.43 20.62
N GLY A 89 -31.21 5.08 21.58
CA GLY A 89 -31.24 6.53 21.77
C GLY A 89 -31.02 6.85 23.25
N PRO A 90 -31.13 8.12 23.68
CA PRO A 90 -30.80 8.51 25.04
C PRO A 90 -31.49 7.61 26.08
N PRO A 91 -30.78 7.20 27.14
CA PRO A 91 -29.45 7.65 27.53
C PRO A 91 -28.29 6.83 26.93
N LEU A 92 -28.53 5.75 26.19
CA LEU A 92 -27.49 4.85 25.68
C LEU A 92 -27.56 4.77 24.16
N GLY A 93 -26.45 5.07 23.48
CA GLY A 93 -26.32 4.90 22.05
C GLY A 93 -25.25 3.87 21.72
N ALA A 94 -25.48 3.06 20.68
CA ALA A 94 -24.43 2.24 20.08
C ALA A 94 -24.41 2.44 18.57
N ALA A 95 -23.22 2.50 18.01
CA ALA A 95 -23.02 2.54 16.57
C ALA A 95 -21.93 1.55 16.17
N GLY A 96 -22.02 1.05 14.96
CA GLY A 96 -20.97 0.25 14.38
C GLY A 96 -21.01 0.34 12.87
N VAL A 97 -19.84 0.32 12.24
CA VAL A 97 -19.74 0.22 10.79
C VAL A 97 -18.57 -0.67 10.43
N PHE A 98 -18.78 -1.50 9.43
CA PHE A 98 -17.79 -2.39 8.86
C PHE A 98 -17.74 -2.07 7.38
N ASP A 99 -16.53 -1.83 6.89
CA ASP A 99 -16.22 -1.65 5.49
C ASP A 99 -15.11 -2.63 5.10
N THR A 100 -15.26 -3.25 3.95
CA THR A 100 -14.17 -3.97 3.31
C THR A 100 -14.13 -3.65 1.85
N ARG A 101 -12.92 -3.59 1.32
CA ARG A 101 -12.61 -3.37 -0.08
C ARG A 101 -11.64 -4.45 -0.52
N MET A 102 -12.02 -5.20 -1.54
CA MET A 102 -11.08 -6.01 -2.31
C MET A 102 -10.99 -5.49 -3.73
N LEU A 103 -9.78 -5.13 -4.14
CA LEU A 103 -9.43 -4.78 -5.50
C LEU A 103 -8.45 -5.80 -6.05
N ARG A 104 -8.63 -6.17 -7.32
CA ARG A 104 -7.65 -6.89 -8.11
C ARG A 104 -7.52 -6.22 -9.46
N PHE A 105 -6.32 -5.72 -9.76
CA PHE A 105 -5.98 -5.15 -11.06
C PHE A 105 -5.09 -6.15 -11.79
N ALA A 106 -5.42 -6.41 -13.05
CA ALA A 106 -4.53 -7.10 -13.96
C ALA A 106 -3.47 -6.10 -14.44
N ASP A 107 -2.20 -6.48 -14.41
CA ASP A 107 -1.16 -5.70 -15.07
C ASP A 107 -1.04 -6.12 -16.53
N SER A 108 -0.54 -5.21 -17.36
CA SER A 108 -0.15 -5.54 -18.73
C SER A 108 1.08 -6.45 -18.68
N ILE A 109 1.01 -7.54 -19.43
CA ILE A 109 2.10 -8.48 -19.65
C ILE A 109 2.42 -8.41 -21.14
N ASP A 110 3.71 -8.36 -21.49
CA ASP A 110 4.16 -8.51 -22.88
C ASP A 110 4.80 -9.88 -23.05
N ILE A 111 4.27 -10.68 -23.97
CA ILE A 111 4.87 -11.97 -24.36
C ILE A 111 5.15 -11.89 -25.86
N ASP A 112 6.43 -11.77 -26.24
CA ASP A 112 6.89 -11.67 -27.63
C ASP A 112 6.23 -10.56 -28.48
N GLY A 113 5.89 -9.43 -27.87
CA GLY A 113 5.29 -8.27 -28.54
C GLY A 113 3.76 -8.28 -28.54
N ASP A 114 3.12 -9.31 -27.99
CA ASP A 114 1.69 -9.36 -27.75
C ASP A 114 1.36 -8.97 -26.29
N THR A 115 0.51 -7.97 -26.12
CA THR A 115 0.09 -7.51 -24.79
C THR A 115 -1.10 -8.30 -24.24
N TYR A 116 -0.88 -9.04 -23.16
CA TYR A 116 -1.88 -9.70 -22.34
C TYR A 116 -2.16 -8.88 -21.07
N TRP A 117 -3.23 -9.21 -20.35
CA TRP A 117 -3.56 -8.58 -19.06
C TRP A 117 -3.82 -9.63 -18.00
N GLY A 118 -3.05 -9.61 -16.92
CA GLY A 118 -3.29 -10.47 -15.77
C GLY A 118 -2.66 -11.85 -15.87
N HIS A 119 -3.10 -12.64 -16.85
CA HIS A 119 -2.55 -13.97 -17.12
C HIS A 119 -2.28 -14.10 -18.61
N GLY A 120 -1.06 -14.50 -18.96
CA GLY A 120 -0.64 -14.80 -20.32
C GLY A 120 0.02 -16.17 -20.37
N ALA A 121 -0.26 -16.92 -21.42
CA ALA A 121 0.43 -18.16 -21.70
C ALA A 121 0.68 -18.28 -23.20
N LYS A 122 1.91 -18.60 -23.56
CA LYS A 122 2.33 -18.87 -24.95
C LYS A 122 3.00 -20.22 -25.01
N ALA A 123 2.74 -20.93 -26.10
CA ALA A 123 3.43 -22.16 -26.44
C ALA A 123 3.86 -22.06 -27.90
N ASP A 124 5.16 -21.99 -28.13
CA ASP A 124 5.74 -22.01 -29.45
C ASP A 124 6.29 -23.39 -29.75
N THR A 125 6.11 -23.84 -30.99
CA THR A 125 6.69 -25.08 -31.48
C THR A 125 7.38 -24.81 -32.79
N ASN A 126 8.71 -24.82 -32.75
CA ASN A 126 9.56 -24.62 -33.90
C ASN A 126 9.97 -25.97 -34.47
N TYR A 127 9.62 -26.22 -35.73
CA TYR A 127 10.03 -27.44 -36.43
C TYR A 127 11.31 -27.16 -37.22
N GLN A 128 12.32 -27.99 -37.00
CA GLN A 128 13.47 -28.05 -37.90
C GLN A 128 13.16 -29.06 -38.99
N VAL A 129 13.24 -28.63 -40.24
CA VAL A 129 12.95 -29.46 -41.41
C VAL A 129 14.21 -29.72 -42.21
N ASP A 130 14.35 -30.93 -42.72
CA ASP A 130 15.42 -31.31 -43.63
C ASP A 130 15.28 -30.48 -44.93
N PRO A 131 16.32 -29.73 -45.33
CA PRO A 131 16.25 -28.91 -46.53
C PRO A 131 16.14 -29.73 -47.83
N ASP A 132 16.51 -31.02 -47.81
CA ASP A 132 16.56 -31.87 -49.00
C ASP A 132 15.21 -32.54 -49.29
N ASP A 133 14.44 -32.92 -48.27
CA ASP A 133 13.15 -33.63 -48.44
C ASP A 133 11.95 -33.03 -47.68
N GLY A 134 12.18 -32.00 -46.86
CA GLY A 134 11.16 -31.31 -46.07
C GLY A 134 10.62 -32.13 -44.90
N SER A 135 11.24 -33.25 -44.55
CA SER A 135 10.88 -34.04 -43.37
C SER A 135 11.24 -33.30 -42.09
N ILE A 136 10.47 -33.52 -41.02
CA ILE A 136 10.77 -32.92 -39.72
C ILE A 136 11.92 -33.71 -39.09
N ILE A 137 13.05 -33.03 -38.90
CA ILE A 137 14.25 -33.59 -38.25
C ILE A 137 14.39 -33.13 -36.80
N GLY A 138 13.63 -32.11 -36.40
CA GLY A 138 13.71 -31.53 -35.07
C GLY A 138 12.44 -30.82 -34.63
N THR A 139 12.26 -30.70 -33.31
CA THR A 139 11.13 -29.96 -32.73
C THR A 139 11.58 -29.30 -31.44
N ASP A 140 11.51 -27.98 -31.39
CA ASP A 140 11.79 -27.17 -30.21
C ASP A 140 10.46 -26.62 -29.69
N ILE A 141 10.08 -26.98 -28.47
CA ILE A 141 8.87 -26.51 -27.80
C ILE A 141 9.29 -25.56 -26.69
N ALA A 142 8.81 -24.33 -26.74
CA ALA A 142 8.97 -23.34 -25.68
C ALA A 142 7.59 -23.00 -25.12
N THR A 143 7.41 -23.07 -23.80
CA THR A 143 6.19 -22.56 -23.16
C THR A 143 6.54 -21.52 -22.13
N GLU A 144 5.85 -20.38 -22.20
CA GLU A 144 5.95 -19.27 -21.28
C GLU A 144 4.59 -19.05 -20.61
N VAL A 145 4.56 -19.00 -19.28
CA VAL A 145 3.36 -18.66 -18.50
C VAL A 145 3.70 -17.52 -17.56
N VAL A 146 2.88 -16.47 -17.59
CA VAL A 146 3.08 -15.25 -16.79
C VAL A 146 1.79 -14.88 -16.07
N ASP A 147 1.91 -14.59 -14.77
CA ASP A 147 0.83 -14.07 -13.92
C ASP A 147 1.23 -12.73 -13.30
N ALA A 148 0.48 -11.67 -13.58
CA ALA A 148 0.74 -10.31 -13.14
C ALA A 148 -0.52 -9.60 -12.61
N TYR A 149 -0.57 -9.41 -11.30
CA TYR A 149 -1.73 -8.84 -10.62
C TYR A 149 -1.33 -7.95 -9.46
N HIS A 150 -2.06 -6.86 -9.26
CA HIS A 150 -2.05 -6.10 -8.03
C HIS A 150 -3.32 -6.42 -7.25
N THR A 151 -3.21 -6.83 -5.99
CA THR A 151 -4.37 -6.91 -5.10
C THR A 151 -4.26 -5.89 -3.98
N ARG A 152 -5.41 -5.35 -3.56
CA ARG A 152 -5.52 -4.50 -2.39
C ARG A 152 -6.74 -4.89 -1.61
N ASN A 153 -6.52 -5.30 -0.37
CA ASN A 153 -7.54 -5.70 0.58
C ASN A 153 -7.52 -4.72 1.75
N ASP A 154 -8.51 -3.85 1.82
CA ASP A 154 -8.74 -3.00 2.99
C ASP A 154 -9.89 -3.58 3.82
N PHE A 155 -9.75 -3.55 5.14
CA PHE A 155 -10.82 -3.86 6.08
C PHE A 155 -10.79 -2.84 7.22
N ASP A 156 -11.89 -2.12 7.36
CA ASP A 156 -12.10 -1.10 8.36
C ASP A 156 -13.34 -1.44 9.20
N GLY A 157 -13.22 -1.37 10.51
CA GLY A 157 -14.30 -1.62 11.45
C GLY A 157 -14.32 -0.53 12.52
N TYR A 158 -15.50 -0.05 12.86
CA TYR A 158 -15.72 0.84 13.98
C TYR A 158 -16.86 0.31 14.84
N LEU A 159 -16.68 0.38 16.16
CA LEU A 159 -17.70 0.13 17.17
C LEU A 159 -17.64 1.27 18.19
N GLY A 160 -18.78 1.86 18.50
CA GLY A 160 -18.89 2.97 19.43
C GLY A 160 -20.05 2.76 20.40
N LEU A 161 -19.83 3.15 21.65
CA LEU A 161 -20.83 3.23 22.70
C LEU A 161 -20.79 4.63 23.29
N GLY A 162 -21.96 5.24 23.46
CA GLY A 162 -22.10 6.53 24.11
C GLY A 162 -23.14 6.47 25.23
N TYR A 163 -22.96 7.31 26.24
CA TYR A 163 -23.89 7.45 27.35
C TYR A 163 -24.09 8.91 27.73
N THR A 164 -25.35 9.35 27.83
CA THR A 164 -25.73 10.69 28.25
C THR A 164 -25.93 10.73 29.77
N LEU A 165 -25.22 11.66 30.45
CA LEU A 165 -25.35 11.94 31.88
C LEU A 165 -26.10 13.27 32.07
N GLY A 166 -27.41 13.18 32.31
CA GLY A 166 -28.27 14.36 32.36
C GLY A 166 -28.70 14.81 30.97
N GLU A 167 -28.89 16.11 30.77
CA GLU A 167 -29.37 16.65 29.48
C GLU A 167 -28.24 17.23 28.61
N THR A 168 -27.14 17.69 29.22
CA THR A 168 -26.12 18.52 28.56
C THR A 168 -24.72 17.93 28.55
N PHE A 169 -24.55 16.68 29.00
CA PHE A 169 -23.24 16.00 29.00
C PHE A 169 -23.36 14.57 28.51
N SER A 170 -22.45 14.14 27.65
CA SER A 170 -22.33 12.75 27.20
C SER A 170 -20.86 12.33 27.17
N MET A 171 -20.62 11.04 27.36
CA MET A 171 -19.30 10.41 27.21
C MET A 171 -19.40 9.20 26.30
N GLY A 172 -18.31 8.81 25.65
CA GLY A 172 -18.31 7.66 24.77
C GLY A 172 -16.98 6.92 24.70
N LEU A 173 -17.07 5.65 24.33
CA LEU A 173 -15.96 4.75 24.04
C LEU A 173 -16.10 4.26 22.62
N GLY A 174 -15.06 4.48 21.81
CA GLY A 174 -14.95 3.99 20.45
C GLY A 174 -13.80 3.00 20.30
N TYR A 175 -13.97 2.03 19.42
CA TYR A 175 -12.93 1.13 18.95
C TYR A 175 -12.93 1.15 17.42
N TYR A 176 -11.78 1.44 16.83
CA TYR A 176 -11.56 1.37 15.40
C TYR A 176 -10.48 0.33 15.11
N HIS A 177 -10.71 -0.50 14.11
CA HIS A 177 -9.75 -1.43 13.56
C HIS A 177 -9.61 -1.13 12.07
N GLY A 178 -8.40 -0.85 11.62
CA GLY A 178 -8.09 -0.73 10.20
C GLY A 178 -7.05 -1.76 9.83
N SER A 179 -7.19 -2.38 8.67
CA SER A 179 -6.15 -3.21 8.09
C SER A 179 -6.09 -3.03 6.58
N ASN A 180 -4.89 -3.07 6.04
CA ASN A 180 -4.62 -2.94 4.63
C ASN A 180 -3.58 -4.00 4.26
N LYS A 181 -3.89 -4.82 3.26
CA LYS A 181 -2.96 -5.72 2.60
C LYS A 181 -2.88 -5.31 1.13
N ILE A 182 -1.72 -4.84 0.70
CA ILE A 182 -1.40 -4.70 -0.72
C ILE A 182 -0.52 -5.85 -1.11
N SER A 183 -0.88 -6.50 -2.21
CA SER A 183 -0.02 -7.49 -2.82
C SER A 183 0.26 -7.18 -4.29
N TRP A 184 1.44 -7.52 -4.76
CA TRP A 184 1.87 -7.29 -6.12
C TRP A 184 2.61 -8.51 -6.68
N PHE A 185 2.16 -8.97 -7.85
CA PHE A 185 2.83 -9.93 -8.71
C PHE A 185 3.35 -9.20 -9.96
N PRO A 186 4.63 -8.82 -10.04
CA PRO A 186 5.18 -8.11 -11.20
C PRO A 186 5.28 -9.00 -12.44
N ALA A 187 4.86 -8.45 -13.60
CA ALA A 187 4.85 -9.14 -14.90
C ALA A 187 6.24 -9.61 -15.36
N ASP A 188 7.24 -8.74 -15.22
CA ASP A 188 8.60 -8.98 -15.75
C ASP A 188 9.33 -10.13 -15.05
N ASN A 189 8.80 -10.58 -13.90
CA ASN A 189 9.51 -11.46 -13.00
C ASN A 189 8.79 -12.81 -12.83
N ASN A 190 7.46 -12.87 -12.83
CA ASN A 190 6.73 -14.12 -12.57
C ASN A 190 6.53 -14.97 -13.84
N GLN A 191 7.62 -15.45 -14.45
CA GLN A 191 7.63 -16.18 -15.72
C GLN A 191 8.11 -17.63 -15.56
N ILE A 192 7.29 -18.58 -15.96
CA ILE A 192 7.71 -19.99 -16.08
C ILE A 192 8.06 -20.25 -17.54
N ILE A 193 9.34 -20.53 -17.82
CA ILE A 193 9.83 -20.87 -19.17
C ILE A 193 10.29 -22.33 -19.17
N SER A 194 9.65 -23.17 -19.99
CA SER A 194 10.13 -24.54 -20.22
C SER A 194 10.42 -24.76 -21.69
N ASN A 195 11.64 -25.23 -21.98
CA ASN A 195 12.14 -25.48 -23.32
C ASN A 195 12.49 -26.96 -23.52
N TYR A 196 11.99 -27.56 -24.59
CA TYR A 196 12.20 -28.97 -24.92
C TYR A 196 12.62 -29.13 -26.39
N SER A 197 13.79 -29.74 -26.66
CA SER A 197 14.25 -30.05 -28.02
C SER A 197 14.25 -31.56 -28.31
N TYR A 198 13.65 -31.96 -29.44
CA TYR A 198 13.60 -33.35 -29.91
C TYR A 198 14.72 -33.69 -30.89
N THR A 199 15.37 -32.69 -31.50
CA THR A 199 16.30 -32.82 -32.63
C THR A 199 17.59 -33.56 -32.29
N THR A 200 18.04 -33.42 -31.04
CA THR A 200 19.32 -33.94 -30.55
C THR A 200 19.13 -35.24 -29.74
N GLY A 201 17.92 -35.58 -29.29
CA GLY A 201 17.70 -36.61 -28.27
C GLY A 201 18.42 -36.33 -26.93
N LEU A 202 18.95 -35.12 -26.78
CA LEU A 202 19.84 -34.62 -25.74
C LEU A 202 19.32 -33.20 -25.38
N ASP A 203 19.15 -32.90 -24.09
CA ASP A 203 18.93 -31.55 -23.54
C ASP A 203 17.46 -31.10 -23.37
N THR A 204 16.92 -31.38 -22.18
CA THR A 204 15.76 -30.66 -21.62
C THR A 204 16.29 -29.52 -20.76
N TYR A 205 15.84 -28.29 -21.01
CA TYR A 205 16.14 -27.13 -20.17
C TYR A 205 14.84 -26.66 -19.51
N ASP A 206 14.64 -27.02 -18.24
CA ASP A 206 13.59 -26.43 -17.42
C ASP A 206 14.20 -25.22 -16.70
N THR A 207 13.80 -24.01 -17.08
CA THR A 207 14.22 -22.77 -16.43
C THR A 207 13.01 -22.12 -15.77
N ALA A 208 12.75 -22.49 -14.51
CA ALA A 208 11.67 -21.86 -13.75
C ALA A 208 12.19 -20.59 -13.05
N TYR A 209 11.61 -19.43 -13.38
CA TYR A 209 11.71 -18.22 -12.57
C TYR A 209 10.41 -18.08 -11.78
N SER A 210 10.39 -18.52 -10.53
CA SER A 210 9.23 -18.27 -9.66
C SER A 210 9.55 -17.11 -8.73
N PHE A 211 8.78 -16.04 -8.80
CA PHE A 211 8.81 -14.94 -7.84
C PHE A 211 7.58 -15.02 -6.94
N ASN A 212 7.78 -14.88 -5.64
CA ASN A 212 6.67 -14.77 -4.70
C ASN A 212 6.03 -13.37 -4.72
N GLU A 213 4.77 -13.34 -4.30
CA GLU A 213 3.93 -12.15 -4.09
C GLU A 213 4.62 -11.10 -3.19
N PHE A 214 4.88 -9.89 -3.70
CA PHE A 214 5.23 -8.76 -2.83
C PHE A 214 4.03 -8.45 -1.96
N THR A 215 4.16 -8.52 -0.63
CA THR A 215 3.05 -8.28 0.29
C THR A 215 3.43 -7.25 1.34
N THR A 216 2.69 -6.14 1.38
CA THR A 216 2.71 -5.20 2.50
C THR A 216 1.43 -5.34 3.29
N THR A 217 1.56 -5.50 4.61
CA THR A 217 0.44 -5.51 5.54
C THR A 217 0.57 -4.38 6.53
N GLU A 218 -0.53 -3.72 6.83
CA GLU A 218 -0.64 -2.74 7.90
C GLU A 218 -1.93 -3.01 8.67
N MET A 219 -1.87 -2.86 9.98
CA MET A 219 -3.00 -2.97 10.88
C MET A 219 -2.90 -1.88 11.94
N SER A 220 -4.02 -1.25 12.26
CA SER A 220 -4.20 -0.25 13.30
C SER A 220 -5.38 -0.62 14.17
N ASN A 221 -5.22 -0.45 15.49
CA ASN A 221 -6.27 -0.65 16.48
C ASN A 221 -6.30 0.58 17.37
N ARG A 222 -7.37 1.35 17.29
CA ARG A 222 -7.53 2.62 17.99
C ARG A 222 -8.68 2.58 18.97
N ILE A 223 -8.39 2.90 20.21
CA ILE A 223 -9.40 3.17 21.25
C ILE A 223 -9.62 4.68 21.31
N LYS A 224 -10.87 5.14 21.35
CA LYS A 224 -11.26 6.54 21.49
C LYS A 224 -12.08 6.75 22.76
N LEU A 225 -11.76 7.78 23.52
CA LEU A 225 -12.55 8.26 24.66
C LEU A 225 -13.08 9.64 24.31
N GLY A 226 -14.39 9.72 24.07
CA GLY A 226 -15.09 10.93 23.68
C GLY A 226 -15.80 11.60 24.85
N ALA A 227 -15.94 12.91 24.79
CA ALA A 227 -16.79 13.70 25.67
C ALA A 227 -17.49 14.80 24.87
N TRP A 228 -18.76 15.03 25.19
CA TRP A 228 -19.58 16.06 24.59
C TRP A 228 -20.33 16.84 25.68
N THR A 229 -20.47 18.14 25.50
CA THR A 229 -21.31 18.98 26.34
C THR A 229 -21.91 20.15 25.57
N GLU A 230 -23.04 20.65 26.07
CA GLU A 230 -23.72 21.83 25.55
C GLU A 230 -23.88 22.89 26.65
N ILE A 231 -23.51 24.12 26.33
CA ILE A 231 -23.57 25.28 27.21
C ILE A 231 -24.18 26.44 26.41
N ASP A 232 -25.47 26.71 26.64
CA ASP A 232 -26.25 27.70 25.90
C ASP A 232 -26.15 27.49 24.38
N TYR A 233 -25.51 28.41 23.65
CA TYR A 233 -25.34 28.36 22.19
C TYR A 233 -24.05 27.66 21.75
N LEU A 234 -23.29 27.06 22.68
CA LEU A 234 -21.99 26.46 22.42
C LEU A 234 -22.04 24.95 22.72
N GLN A 235 -21.84 24.15 21.68
CA GLN A 235 -21.55 22.72 21.83
C GLN A 235 -20.04 22.51 21.80
N LEU A 236 -19.52 21.75 22.75
CA LEU A 236 -18.13 21.35 22.82
C LEU A 236 -18.04 19.85 22.80
N SER A 237 -17.15 19.31 21.99
CA SER A 237 -16.88 17.89 21.94
C SER A 237 -15.42 17.62 21.63
N GLY A 238 -14.99 16.40 21.87
CA GLY A 238 -13.62 16.02 21.63
C GLY A 238 -13.34 14.63 22.09
N TYR A 239 -12.26 14.06 21.57
CA TYR A 239 -11.81 12.75 21.99
C TYR A 239 -10.31 12.70 22.20
N LEU A 240 -9.91 11.79 23.09
CA LEU A 240 -8.55 11.34 23.27
C LEU A 240 -8.48 9.89 22.80
N GLY A 241 -7.50 9.56 21.97
CA GLY A 241 -7.29 8.20 21.51
C GLY A 241 -5.94 7.61 21.86
N ALA A 242 -5.87 6.28 21.78
CA ALA A 242 -4.64 5.52 21.76
C ALA A 242 -4.73 4.54 20.59
N ASP A 243 -3.79 4.66 19.65
CA ASP A 243 -3.69 3.85 18.45
C ASP A 243 -2.48 2.93 18.58
N ILE A 244 -2.67 1.63 18.42
CA ILE A 244 -1.59 0.64 18.35
C ILE A 244 -1.63 0.07 16.95
N PHE A 245 -0.53 0.25 16.23
CA PHE A 245 -0.42 -0.23 14.86
C PHE A 245 0.83 -1.06 14.65
N SER A 246 0.74 -1.96 13.71
CA SER A 246 1.81 -2.85 13.31
C SER A 246 1.66 -3.16 11.83
N GLY A 247 2.77 -3.37 11.15
CA GLY A 247 2.75 -3.77 9.77
C GLY A 247 4.06 -4.40 9.36
N ASN A 248 4.09 -4.90 8.14
CA ASN A 248 5.29 -5.41 7.51
C ASN A 248 5.48 -4.64 6.20
N LYS A 249 6.60 -3.93 6.08
CA LYS A 249 7.06 -3.42 4.79
C LYS A 249 8.08 -4.40 4.24
N GLY A 250 7.80 -5.08 3.14
CA GLY A 250 8.73 -6.12 2.71
C GLY A 250 8.42 -6.72 1.37
N LEU A 251 9.50 -7.10 0.71
CA LEU A 251 9.51 -8.03 -0.39
C LEU A 251 9.53 -9.43 0.24
N ASP A 252 8.42 -10.17 0.23
CA ASP A 252 8.47 -11.63 0.39
C ASP A 252 8.84 -12.20 -0.98
N THR A 253 10.05 -11.89 -1.43
CA THR A 253 10.53 -12.31 -2.75
C THR A 253 11.48 -13.46 -2.52
N LEU A 254 10.95 -14.66 -2.73
CA LEU A 254 11.74 -15.84 -3.02
C LEU A 254 12.07 -15.78 -4.51
N TYR A 255 13.29 -15.40 -4.87
CA TYR A 255 13.80 -15.65 -6.21
C TYR A 255 14.27 -17.10 -6.24
N ARG A 256 13.49 -18.00 -6.84
CA ARG A 256 13.97 -19.35 -7.13
C ARG A 256 14.27 -19.45 -8.61
N TYR A 257 15.56 -19.49 -8.93
CA TYR A 257 16.05 -19.93 -10.23
C TYR A 257 16.41 -21.40 -10.09
N SER A 258 15.88 -22.27 -10.95
CA SER A 258 16.34 -23.66 -11.07
C SER A 258 16.64 -23.91 -12.53
N LEU A 259 17.90 -24.18 -12.85
CA LEU A 259 18.33 -24.66 -14.16
C LEU A 259 18.68 -26.14 -14.02
N ALA A 260 17.89 -27.01 -14.66
CA ALA A 260 18.22 -28.42 -14.78
C ALA A 260 18.67 -28.72 -16.20
N GLU A 261 19.92 -29.15 -16.37
CA GLU A 261 20.47 -29.58 -17.66
C GLU A 261 20.73 -31.10 -17.64
N SER A 262 20.27 -31.80 -18.68
CA SER A 262 20.38 -33.26 -18.81
C SER A 262 21.02 -33.63 -20.15
N TYR A 263 22.28 -34.07 -20.12
CA TYR A 263 23.01 -34.55 -21.30
C TYR A 263 23.10 -36.09 -21.29
N PRO A 264 22.63 -36.80 -22.34
CA PRO A 264 22.81 -38.24 -22.48
C PRO A 264 24.25 -38.73 -22.34
N GLY A 265 24.49 -39.51 -21.28
CA GLY A 265 25.80 -40.05 -20.92
C GLY A 265 26.51 -39.28 -19.80
N LEU A 266 25.95 -38.16 -19.32
CA LEU A 266 26.43 -37.38 -18.18
C LEU A 266 25.35 -37.27 -17.10
N ASP A 267 25.76 -37.02 -15.85
CA ASP A 267 24.82 -36.78 -14.75
C ASP A 267 24.11 -35.42 -14.91
N THR A 268 22.84 -35.37 -14.50
CA THR A 268 22.02 -34.14 -14.48
C THR A 268 22.64 -33.08 -13.58
N ARG A 269 22.83 -31.86 -14.07
CA ARG A 269 23.24 -30.71 -13.26
C ARG A 269 22.02 -29.87 -12.91
N THR A 270 21.81 -29.60 -11.63
CA THR A 270 20.76 -28.69 -11.16
C THR A 270 21.40 -27.53 -10.39
N ASP A 271 21.32 -26.33 -10.94
CA ASP A 271 21.74 -25.10 -10.27
C ASP A 271 20.50 -24.41 -9.70
N THR A 272 20.38 -24.27 -8.37
CA THR A 272 19.24 -23.61 -7.70
C THR A 272 19.64 -22.34 -6.93
N VAL A 273 19.27 -21.14 -7.40
CA VAL A 273 19.55 -19.88 -6.67
C VAL A 273 18.31 -19.58 -5.85
N VAL A 274 18.49 -19.25 -4.58
CA VAL A 274 17.40 -18.84 -3.69
C VAL A 274 17.72 -17.51 -3.04
N ASN A 275 17.21 -16.39 -3.58
CA ASN A 275 17.32 -15.11 -2.86
C ASN A 275 16.06 -14.89 -2.05
N ASN A 276 16.22 -14.70 -0.74
CA ASN A 276 15.13 -14.30 0.15
C ASN A 276 15.28 -12.82 0.47
N LEU A 277 14.31 -12.03 0.03
CA LEU A 277 14.12 -10.68 0.56
C LEU A 277 13.32 -10.78 1.86
N GLY A 278 13.80 -10.12 2.92
CA GLY A 278 13.15 -10.14 4.23
C GLY A 278 12.04 -9.11 4.35
N THR A 279 11.03 -9.41 5.16
CA THR A 279 10.02 -8.42 5.57
C THR A 279 10.52 -7.59 6.75
N TRP A 280 10.16 -6.29 6.79
CA TRP A 280 10.51 -5.36 7.88
C TRP A 280 9.28 -5.15 8.75
N PRO A 281 9.10 -5.97 9.80
CA PRO A 281 8.04 -5.73 10.76
C PRO A 281 8.29 -4.42 11.50
N TYR A 282 7.27 -3.58 11.55
CA TYR A 282 7.24 -2.39 12.37
C TYR A 282 6.04 -2.43 13.32
N SER A 283 6.20 -1.79 14.46
CA SER A 283 5.10 -1.57 15.40
C SER A 283 5.26 -0.23 16.10
N GLY A 284 4.13 0.37 16.47
CA GLY A 284 4.10 1.71 16.97
C GLY A 284 2.85 2.06 17.75
N MET A 285 2.83 3.31 18.19
CA MET A 285 1.74 3.90 18.92
C MET A 285 1.47 5.32 18.42
N GLY A 286 0.19 5.67 18.35
CA GLY A 286 -0.31 7.00 18.06
C GLY A 286 -1.18 7.51 19.20
N ILE A 287 -1.11 8.81 19.49
CA ILE A 287 -1.97 9.48 20.47
C ILE A 287 -2.66 10.64 19.76
N PRO A 288 -3.87 10.42 19.20
CA PRO A 288 -4.69 11.49 18.66
C PRO A 288 -5.47 12.21 19.78
N VAL A 289 -5.56 13.53 19.66
CA VAL A 289 -6.45 14.40 20.42
C VAL A 289 -7.20 15.25 19.42
N GLU A 290 -8.52 15.28 19.50
CA GLU A 290 -9.35 16.15 18.67
C GLU A 290 -10.37 16.91 19.52
N LEU A 291 -10.64 18.14 19.11
CA LEU A 291 -11.60 19.06 19.71
C LEU A 291 -12.46 19.66 18.61
N LEU A 292 -13.75 19.81 18.92
CA LEU A 292 -14.76 20.42 18.06
C LEU A 292 -15.65 21.33 18.91
N GLY A 293 -15.74 22.59 18.54
CA GLY A 293 -16.68 23.56 19.10
C GLY A 293 -17.64 24.03 18.03
N ILE A 294 -18.92 24.16 18.36
CA ILE A 294 -19.97 24.64 17.45
C ILE A 294 -20.73 25.73 18.18
N TYR A 295 -20.69 26.92 17.62
CA TYR A 295 -21.38 28.08 18.12
C TYR A 295 -22.57 28.39 17.21
N GLU A 296 -23.77 28.29 17.74
CA GLU A 296 -25.01 28.67 17.06
C GLU A 296 -25.16 30.19 17.16
N ILE A 297 -25.14 30.87 16.00
CA ILE A 297 -25.36 32.32 15.92
C ILE A 297 -26.86 32.62 15.94
N ASP A 298 -27.62 31.87 15.17
CA ASP A 298 -29.07 31.95 15.01
C ASP A 298 -29.58 30.61 14.43
N GLU A 299 -30.90 30.44 14.34
CA GLU A 299 -31.51 29.20 13.82
C GLU A 299 -30.96 28.88 12.41
N GLY A 300 -30.22 27.77 12.31
CA GLY A 300 -29.62 27.30 11.06
C GLY A 300 -28.32 28.03 10.65
N GLN A 301 -27.74 28.86 11.51
CA GLN A 301 -26.44 29.52 11.29
C GLN A 301 -25.44 29.13 12.37
N GLU A 302 -24.38 28.44 11.98
CA GLU A 302 -23.42 27.87 12.91
C GLU A 302 -21.99 28.20 12.50
N VAL A 303 -21.13 28.43 13.49
CA VAL A 303 -19.67 28.52 13.31
C VAL A 303 -19.00 27.39 14.06
N TRP A 304 -18.21 26.63 13.34
CA TRP A 304 -17.54 25.43 13.83
C TRP A 304 -16.06 25.73 13.93
N PHE A 305 -15.48 25.38 15.07
CA PHE A 305 -14.04 25.42 15.34
C PHE A 305 -13.61 23.98 15.55
N PHE A 306 -12.59 23.54 14.83
CA PHE A 306 -12.08 22.18 15.01
C PHE A 306 -10.56 22.22 15.07
N GLY A 307 -10.00 21.32 15.86
CA GLY A 307 -8.56 21.19 15.96
C GLY A 307 -8.17 19.84 16.49
N GLY A 308 -7.06 19.32 16.01
CA GLY A 308 -6.53 18.04 16.42
C GLY A 308 -5.03 17.97 16.26
N VAL A 309 -4.45 17.05 17.01
CA VAL A 309 -3.02 16.73 17.02
C VAL A 309 -2.90 15.23 17.19
N GLU A 310 -2.01 14.62 16.43
CA GLU A 310 -1.65 13.23 16.59
C GLU A 310 -0.14 13.08 16.61
N TYR A 311 0.38 12.60 17.73
CA TYR A 311 1.79 12.20 17.83
C TYR A 311 1.90 10.70 17.57
N ARG A 312 2.75 10.30 16.61
CA ARG A 312 3.00 8.90 16.27
C ARG A 312 4.46 8.55 16.42
N THR A 313 4.71 7.34 16.89
CA THR A 313 6.05 6.73 16.90
C THR A 313 5.96 5.28 16.50
N TRP A 314 6.92 4.79 15.72
CA TRP A 314 7.08 3.36 15.49
C TRP A 314 8.53 2.99 15.39
N ARG A 315 8.80 1.69 15.53
CA ARG A 315 10.14 1.12 15.38
C ARG A 315 10.05 -0.14 14.54
N TRP A 316 11.09 -0.40 13.78
CA TRP A 316 11.37 -1.68 13.17
C TRP A 316 12.71 -2.16 13.70
N LYS A 317 12.82 -3.47 13.91
CA LYS A 317 14.02 -4.11 14.44
C LYS A 317 14.20 -5.42 13.69
N ASP A 318 15.44 -5.73 13.31
CA ASP A 318 15.96 -7.04 12.86
C ASP A 318 15.03 -7.84 11.92
N GLY A 319 15.39 -8.02 10.64
CA GLY A 319 14.65 -9.00 9.82
C GLY A 319 14.93 -9.07 8.32
N ALA A 320 15.52 -8.06 7.70
CA ALA A 320 16.06 -8.22 6.36
C ALA A 320 17.56 -8.23 6.41
N GLY A 321 18.09 -9.44 6.48
CA GLY A 321 19.20 -9.68 5.59
C GLY A 321 18.67 -10.13 4.25
N ILE A 322 19.19 -9.53 3.18
CA ILE A 322 19.32 -10.26 1.92
C ILE A 322 20.16 -11.48 2.28
N THR A 323 19.57 -12.67 2.27
CA THR A 323 20.37 -13.89 2.28
C THR A 323 20.65 -14.18 0.81
N ASP A 324 21.77 -13.69 0.29
CA ASP A 324 22.35 -14.22 -0.94
C ASP A 324 22.71 -15.69 -0.64
N VAL A 325 21.91 -16.62 -1.14
CA VAL A 325 22.26 -18.05 -1.08
C VAL A 325 23.15 -18.34 -2.27
N SER A 326 24.40 -18.71 -1.99
CA SER A 326 25.39 -19.12 -2.99
C SER A 326 24.94 -20.38 -3.72
N ILE A 327 25.11 -20.42 -5.04
CA ILE A 327 25.23 -21.68 -5.77
C ILE A 327 26.70 -22.00 -5.97
N ASP A 328 27.05 -23.20 -5.57
CA ASP A 328 28.29 -23.90 -5.90
C ASP A 328 28.20 -24.49 -7.31
N THR A 329 29.11 -24.13 -8.21
CA THR A 329 29.25 -24.81 -9.50
C THR A 329 30.55 -25.57 -9.55
N LEU A 330 30.41 -26.89 -9.45
CA LEU A 330 31.47 -27.87 -9.63
C LEU A 330 31.95 -27.80 -11.10
N LEU A 331 33.15 -27.26 -11.32
CA LEU A 331 33.93 -27.53 -12.52
C LEU A 331 34.76 -28.79 -12.25
N GLU A 332 34.23 -29.93 -12.69
CA GLU A 332 35.03 -31.13 -12.97
C GLU A 332 35.74 -30.91 -14.31
N ASP A 333 37.08 -30.81 -14.26
CA ASP A 333 37.92 -30.91 -15.44
C ASP A 333 37.92 -32.36 -15.93
N TYR A 334 37.71 -32.55 -17.24
CA TYR A 334 38.08 -33.80 -17.90
C TYR A 334 39.52 -33.69 -18.40
N GLU A 335 40.37 -34.62 -17.95
CA GLU A 335 41.80 -34.71 -18.27
C GLU A 335 42.07 -34.77 -19.79
N GLU A 336 43.03 -33.97 -20.28
CA GLU A 336 44.36 -34.49 -20.67
C GLU A 336 45.42 -33.34 -20.73
N PRO A 337 46.66 -33.53 -20.20
CA PRO A 337 47.66 -32.46 -20.00
C PRO A 337 48.75 -32.41 -21.11
N PRO A 338 49.71 -31.45 -21.09
CA PRO A 338 49.77 -30.20 -20.31
C PRO A 338 50.05 -28.95 -21.19
N ASP A 339 49.52 -27.80 -20.80
CA ASP A 339 50.32 -26.62 -20.42
C ASP A 339 49.42 -25.38 -20.27
N THR A 340 49.36 -24.89 -19.03
CA THR A 340 48.71 -23.66 -18.51
C THR A 340 47.19 -23.62 -18.47
N PHE A 341 46.65 -23.83 -17.26
CA PHE A 341 45.27 -23.48 -16.87
C PHE A 341 45.32 -22.38 -15.80
N THR A 342 44.46 -21.37 -15.90
CA THR A 342 44.22 -20.41 -14.83
C THR A 342 42.73 -20.48 -14.49
N ARG A 343 42.40 -20.97 -13.29
CA ARG A 343 41.03 -21.00 -12.78
C ARG A 343 40.88 -19.86 -11.78
N THR A 344 39.81 -19.09 -11.88
CA THR A 344 39.48 -18.03 -10.91
C THR A 344 38.03 -18.23 -10.53
N THR A 345 37.77 -18.56 -9.27
CA THR A 345 36.42 -18.81 -8.76
C THR A 345 36.03 -17.67 -7.83
N ALA A 346 35.35 -16.65 -8.32
CA ALA A 346 34.82 -15.58 -7.47
C ALA A 346 33.40 -15.93 -7.01
N ASN A 347 33.22 -16.20 -5.71
CA ASN A 347 31.90 -16.33 -5.08
C ASN A 347 31.67 -15.13 -4.18
N ILE A 348 31.01 -14.07 -4.66
CA ILE A 348 30.68 -12.88 -3.88
C ILE A 348 29.24 -13.01 -3.38
N ASN A 349 29.06 -13.01 -2.05
CA ASN A 349 27.75 -12.82 -1.41
C ASN A 349 27.75 -11.46 -0.72
N SER A 350 26.76 -10.63 -1.01
CA SER A 350 26.48 -9.39 -0.27
C SER A 350 25.38 -9.69 0.74
N THR A 351 25.64 -9.47 2.02
CA THR A 351 24.64 -9.68 3.07
C THR A 351 24.37 -8.34 3.74
N LEU A 352 23.19 -7.76 3.50
CA LEU A 352 22.62 -6.82 4.47
C LEU A 352 22.46 -7.62 5.76
N ALA A 353 23.14 -7.28 6.86
CA ALA A 353 23.20 -8.18 8.02
C ALA A 353 22.07 -7.91 9.01
N ALA A 354 21.73 -6.64 9.20
CA ALA A 354 20.63 -6.19 10.04
C ALA A 354 20.33 -4.71 9.78
N GLY A 355 19.05 -4.37 9.72
CA GLY A 355 18.58 -2.99 9.72
C GLY A 355 17.66 -2.76 10.91
N SER A 356 17.83 -1.63 11.60
CA SER A 356 16.87 -1.18 12.61
C SER A 356 16.55 0.28 12.40
N GLY A 357 15.42 0.72 12.92
CA GLY A 357 15.11 2.14 12.83
C GLY A 357 13.85 2.53 13.55
N SER A 358 13.57 3.82 13.45
CA SER A 358 12.47 4.43 14.16
C SER A 358 11.91 5.62 13.42
N TYR A 359 10.63 5.85 13.63
CA TYR A 359 9.95 7.06 13.24
C TYR A 359 9.39 7.76 14.47
N SER A 360 9.43 9.09 14.46
CA SER A 360 8.56 9.92 15.28
C SER A 360 7.99 11.06 14.46
N GLY A 361 6.75 11.43 14.71
CA GLY A 361 6.12 12.51 13.99
C GLY A 361 4.90 13.08 14.67
N LEU A 362 4.56 14.30 14.29
CA LEU A 362 3.41 15.06 14.74
C LEU A 362 2.60 15.47 13.52
N ALA A 363 1.33 15.08 13.49
CA ALA A 363 0.33 15.64 12.59
C ALA A 363 -0.59 16.57 13.38
N TYR A 364 -1.08 17.62 12.74
CA TYR A 364 -2.07 18.52 13.34
C TYR A 364 -3.01 19.06 12.28
N ASN A 365 -4.21 19.44 12.71
CA ASN A 365 -5.18 20.18 11.91
C ASN A 365 -5.86 21.23 12.78
N LEU A 366 -6.10 22.42 12.26
CA LEU A 366 -6.89 23.46 12.91
C LEU A 366 -7.72 24.18 11.86
N GLY A 367 -8.99 24.44 12.16
CA GLY A 367 -9.87 25.08 11.20
C GLY A 367 -11.09 25.75 11.80
N VAL A 368 -11.68 26.59 10.98
CA VAL A 368 -12.96 27.22 11.22
C VAL A 368 -13.81 27.09 9.97
N LYS A 369 -15.11 26.80 10.13
CA LYS A 369 -16.08 26.85 9.05
C LYS A 369 -17.40 27.44 9.51
N GLY A 370 -18.07 28.16 8.62
CA GLY A 370 -19.43 28.64 8.82
C GLY A 370 -20.40 27.82 7.98
N VAL A 371 -21.54 27.47 8.57
CA VAL A 371 -22.66 26.80 7.90
C VAL A 371 -23.89 27.67 8.06
N PHE A 372 -24.55 27.98 6.95
CA PHE A 372 -25.64 28.94 6.88
C PHE A 372 -26.80 28.35 6.07
N ALA A 373 -27.91 28.04 6.73
CA ALA A 373 -29.19 27.76 6.10
C ALA A 373 -29.81 29.09 5.65
N ILE A 374 -29.58 29.47 4.39
CA ILE A 374 -30.08 30.73 3.84
C ILE A 374 -31.61 30.72 3.77
N ASN A 375 -32.19 29.56 3.45
CA ASN A 375 -33.62 29.27 3.48
C ASN A 375 -33.86 27.75 3.48
N GLU A 376 -35.13 27.31 3.47
CA GLU A 376 -35.50 25.87 3.44
C GLU A 376 -34.93 25.08 2.25
N MET A 377 -34.52 25.75 1.17
CA MET A 377 -34.01 25.15 -0.06
C MET A 377 -32.49 25.24 -0.21
N VAL A 378 -31.79 26.08 0.56
CA VAL A 378 -30.37 26.35 0.33
C VAL A 378 -29.62 26.39 1.65
N THR A 379 -28.69 25.47 1.81
CA THR A 379 -27.65 25.52 2.84
C THR A 379 -26.31 25.75 2.18
N PHE A 380 -25.58 26.76 2.65
CA PHE A 380 -24.27 27.13 2.15
C PHE A 380 -23.27 27.09 3.30
N GLY A 381 -22.01 26.76 3.01
CA GLY A 381 -20.95 26.99 3.97
C GLY A 381 -19.60 27.13 3.31
N LEU A 382 -18.68 27.66 4.11
CA LEU A 382 -17.31 27.90 3.73
C LEU A 382 -16.41 27.71 4.95
N GLY A 383 -15.16 27.40 4.71
CA GLY A 383 -14.19 27.29 5.78
C GLY A 383 -12.78 27.66 5.35
N VAL A 384 -11.93 27.70 6.35
CA VAL A 384 -10.49 27.69 6.19
C VAL A 384 -9.93 26.74 7.24
N HIS A 385 -9.05 25.84 6.82
CA HIS A 385 -8.30 25.05 7.76
C HIS A 385 -6.86 24.85 7.31
N PHE A 386 -6.02 24.69 8.30
CA PHE A 386 -4.60 24.47 8.18
C PHE A 386 -4.32 23.07 8.70
N ALA A 387 -3.62 22.28 7.91
CA ALA A 387 -3.15 20.97 8.30
C ALA A 387 -1.64 20.92 8.10
N GLY A 388 -0.96 20.11 8.89
CA GLY A 388 0.45 19.90 8.69
C GLY A 388 0.95 18.67 9.39
N SER A 389 2.12 18.24 8.97
CA SER A 389 2.80 17.09 9.54
C SER A 389 4.30 17.35 9.59
N SER A 390 4.94 16.77 10.59
CA SER A 390 6.38 16.67 10.69
C SER A 390 6.71 15.24 11.08
N GLY A 391 7.71 14.66 10.44
CA GLY A 391 8.14 13.29 10.69
C GLY A 391 9.65 13.22 10.57
N ARG A 392 10.25 12.39 11.42
CA ARG A 392 11.65 12.01 11.33
C ARG A 392 11.71 10.49 11.36
N ASP A 393 12.18 9.94 10.26
CA ASP A 393 12.54 8.55 10.10
C ASP A 393 14.06 8.42 10.22
N SER A 394 14.53 7.41 10.94
CA SER A 394 15.94 7.05 10.94
C SER A 394 16.12 5.55 10.75
N THR A 395 17.01 5.18 9.84
CA THR A 395 17.42 3.81 9.56
C THR A 395 18.90 3.66 9.85
N TYR A 396 19.24 2.59 10.54
CA TYR A 396 20.59 2.12 10.74
C TYR A 396 20.76 0.81 10.00
N ASN A 397 21.71 0.73 9.07
CA ASN A 397 21.99 -0.47 8.30
C ASN A 397 23.41 -0.95 8.57
N ASP A 398 23.56 -2.25 8.80
CA ASP A 398 24.85 -2.94 8.77
C ASP A 398 24.99 -3.72 7.47
N HIS A 399 26.07 -3.44 6.74
CA HIS A 399 26.45 -4.11 5.51
C HIS A 399 27.68 -4.97 5.75
N THR A 400 27.66 -6.20 5.24
CA THR A 400 28.83 -7.07 5.21
C THR A 400 28.93 -7.74 3.85
N ASP A 401 29.96 -7.34 3.09
CA ASP A 401 30.32 -7.92 1.81
C ASP A 401 31.55 -8.79 1.97
N SER A 402 31.49 -9.96 1.35
CA SER A 402 32.60 -10.90 1.35
C SER A 402 32.82 -11.51 -0.04
N THR A 403 34.07 -11.44 -0.54
CA THR A 403 34.85 -12.57 -1.12
C THR A 403 35.49 -12.31 -2.48
N LEU A 404 36.73 -12.76 -2.67
CA LEU A 404 37.39 -12.99 -3.97
C LEU A 404 38.25 -14.23 -3.80
N THR A 405 38.43 -15.07 -4.82
CA THR A 405 39.40 -16.17 -4.85
C THR A 405 39.99 -16.25 -6.25
N SER A 406 41.30 -16.06 -6.40
CA SER A 406 42.08 -16.29 -7.62
C SER A 406 42.96 -17.51 -7.44
N LEU A 407 43.45 -18.10 -8.53
CA LEU A 407 44.61 -18.98 -8.48
C LEU A 407 45.84 -18.30 -9.13
N ASP A 408 46.99 -18.23 -8.43
CA ASP A 408 48.33 -17.78 -8.92
C ASP A 408 49.29 -19.02 -8.93
N ASP A 409 50.60 -18.94 -8.71
CA ASP A 409 51.73 -19.90 -8.87
C ASP A 409 52.99 -19.47 -8.07
N GLY A 410 53.22 -18.15 -8.04
CA GLY A 410 54.06 -17.48 -7.05
C GLY A 410 55.56 -17.75 -7.13
N ASP A 411 55.99 -18.72 -7.93
CA ASP A 411 57.40 -19.03 -8.23
C ASP A 411 57.99 -18.13 -9.36
N GLY A 412 57.16 -17.26 -9.92
CA GLY A 412 57.48 -16.37 -11.06
C GLY A 412 57.39 -17.05 -12.43
N MET A 413 57.00 -18.32 -12.48
CA MET A 413 56.60 -19.10 -13.65
C MET A 413 55.08 -19.31 -13.57
N GLY A 414 54.41 -19.46 -14.71
CA GLY A 414 52.95 -19.67 -14.71
C GLY A 414 52.60 -21.15 -14.67
N GLU A 415 52.57 -21.79 -13.50
CA GLU A 415 51.89 -23.08 -13.30
C GLU A 415 50.63 -22.91 -12.40
N VAL A 416 49.87 -23.99 -12.18
CA VAL A 416 48.40 -23.99 -12.06
C VAL A 416 47.90 -23.95 -10.59
N THR A 417 48.75 -23.67 -9.58
CA THR A 417 48.50 -24.10 -8.18
C THR A 417 48.43 -23.11 -7.00
N ASP A 418 48.77 -21.82 -7.08
CA ASP A 418 48.51 -20.88 -5.97
C ASP A 418 47.06 -20.44 -5.92
N VAL A 419 46.62 -19.85 -4.80
CA VAL A 419 45.29 -19.25 -4.62
C VAL A 419 45.38 -17.89 -3.93
N THR A 420 44.94 -16.77 -4.53
CA THR A 420 44.76 -15.48 -3.82
C THR A 420 43.30 -15.12 -3.58
N THR A 421 42.83 -15.26 -2.34
CA THR A 421 41.52 -14.83 -1.89
C THR A 421 41.54 -13.43 -1.27
N THR A 422 40.78 -12.47 -1.80
CA THR A 422 40.65 -11.12 -1.23
C THR A 422 39.22 -10.76 -0.87
N THR A 423 38.95 -10.73 0.41
CA THR A 423 37.63 -10.45 0.97
C THR A 423 37.65 -9.10 1.63
N LEU A 424 36.48 -8.58 1.93
CA LEU A 424 36.20 -7.76 3.10
C LEU A 424 35.78 -6.33 2.76
N LYS A 425 34.52 -6.08 3.12
CA LYS A 425 33.98 -4.77 3.47
C LYS A 425 32.86 -4.97 4.48
N THR A 426 33.03 -4.44 5.68
CA THR A 426 31.91 -4.22 6.60
C THR A 426 31.72 -2.72 6.72
N TYR A 427 30.51 -2.21 6.55
CA TYR A 427 30.22 -0.81 6.84
C TYR A 427 28.82 -0.65 7.39
N SER A 428 28.63 0.36 8.23
CA SER A 428 27.34 0.74 8.76
C SER A 428 27.01 2.15 8.32
N ASP A 429 25.77 2.35 7.89
CA ASP A 429 25.24 3.68 7.58
C ASP A 429 24.09 4.03 8.51
N TYR A 430 23.95 5.34 8.74
CA TYR A 430 22.84 5.92 9.44
C TYR A 430 22.17 6.92 8.49
N LEU A 431 20.99 6.54 8.01
CA LEU A 431 20.14 7.35 7.15
C LEU A 431 19.07 8.03 8.01
N VAL A 432 18.88 9.33 7.82
CA VAL A 432 17.77 10.06 8.42
C VAL A 432 17.00 10.78 7.33
N ASN A 433 15.68 10.64 7.38
CA ASN A 433 14.75 11.36 6.53
C ASN A 433 13.82 12.21 7.41
N GLU A 434 13.87 13.52 7.26
CA GLU A 434 12.93 14.46 7.84
C GLU A 434 11.96 14.94 6.77
N ALA A 435 10.67 14.91 7.08
CA ALA A 435 9.63 15.45 6.23
C ALA A 435 8.81 16.45 7.03
N PHE A 436 8.55 17.61 6.45
CA PHE A 436 7.64 18.62 6.97
C PHE A 436 6.67 19.01 5.86
N SER A 437 5.37 18.92 6.10
CA SER A 437 4.32 19.39 5.18
C SER A 437 3.37 20.33 5.90
N MET A 438 2.91 21.35 5.20
CA MET A 438 1.92 22.32 5.64
C MET A 438 0.97 22.61 4.48
N ALA A 439 -0.33 22.49 4.72
CA ALA A 439 -1.38 22.73 3.75
C ALA A 439 -2.44 23.70 4.26
N PHE A 440 -2.83 24.65 3.41
CA PHE A 440 -3.97 25.53 3.61
C PHE A 440 -5.12 25.07 2.72
N HIS A 441 -6.28 24.87 3.33
CA HIS A 441 -7.48 24.39 2.66
C HIS A 441 -8.57 25.44 2.77
N PHE A 442 -9.21 25.74 1.63
CA PHE A 442 -10.31 26.67 1.52
C PHE A 442 -11.54 25.96 0.94
N PRO A 443 -12.25 25.16 1.76
CA PRO A 443 -13.46 24.46 1.31
C PRO A 443 -14.65 25.40 1.22
N VAL A 444 -15.47 25.19 0.19
CA VAL A 444 -16.80 25.78 0.03
C VAL A 444 -17.78 24.69 -0.39
N GLY A 445 -19.00 24.76 0.12
CA GLY A 445 -20.02 23.74 -0.12
C GLY A 445 -21.42 24.35 -0.15
N VAL A 446 -22.27 23.82 -1.02
CA VAL A 446 -23.69 24.18 -1.07
C VAL A 446 -24.54 22.93 -1.25
N GLU A 447 -25.64 22.87 -0.51
CA GLU A 447 -26.73 21.91 -0.68
C GLU A 447 -27.97 22.69 -1.10
N PHE A 448 -28.52 22.32 -2.26
CA PHE A 448 -29.73 22.88 -2.83
C PHE A 448 -30.83 21.81 -2.85
N THR A 449 -31.91 22.05 -2.13
CA THR A 449 -33.07 21.16 -1.98
C THR A 449 -34.29 21.74 -2.70
N PRO A 450 -34.32 21.75 -4.05
CA PRO A 450 -35.42 22.34 -4.83
C PRO A 450 -36.77 21.65 -4.58
N LEU A 451 -36.72 20.38 -4.15
CA LEU A 451 -37.88 19.58 -3.78
C LEU A 451 -37.57 18.87 -2.47
N LYS A 452 -38.58 18.64 -1.62
CA LYS A 452 -38.39 17.97 -0.31
C LYS A 452 -37.76 16.57 -0.41
N TRP A 453 -37.86 15.92 -1.57
CA TRP A 453 -37.32 14.60 -1.84
C TRP A 453 -35.98 14.62 -2.60
N LEU A 454 -35.46 15.78 -3.01
CA LEU A 454 -34.26 15.91 -3.84
C LEU A 454 -33.29 16.93 -3.24
N ALA A 455 -32.04 16.53 -3.03
CA ALA A 455 -30.92 17.39 -2.66
C ALA A 455 -29.85 17.33 -3.75
N LEU A 456 -29.37 18.48 -4.20
CA LEU A 456 -28.23 18.64 -5.11
C LEU A 456 -27.09 19.25 -4.32
N ARG A 457 -25.89 18.70 -4.41
CA ARG A 457 -24.74 19.08 -3.60
C ARG A 457 -23.55 19.39 -4.48
N LEU A 458 -22.88 20.48 -4.17
CA LEU A 458 -21.67 20.95 -4.85
C LEU A 458 -20.64 21.35 -3.81
N GLY A 459 -19.41 20.92 -3.99
CA GLY A 459 -18.27 21.24 -3.15
C GLY A 459 -17.07 21.64 -3.99
N ALA A 460 -16.24 22.51 -3.45
CA ALA A 460 -14.91 22.75 -3.98
C ALA A 460 -13.92 23.00 -2.83
N THR A 461 -12.71 22.46 -2.95
CA THR A 461 -11.62 22.75 -2.02
C THR A 461 -10.40 23.19 -2.81
N TYR A 462 -9.94 24.41 -2.57
CA TYR A 462 -8.60 24.83 -2.97
C TYR A 462 -7.60 24.44 -1.88
N VAL A 463 -6.49 23.85 -2.28
CA VAL A 463 -5.38 23.42 -1.43
C VAL A 463 -4.11 24.08 -1.91
N HIS A 464 -3.41 24.74 -0.98
CA HIS A 464 -2.04 25.20 -1.16
C HIS A 464 -1.15 24.47 -0.15
N GLU A 465 -0.32 23.56 -0.64
CA GLU A 465 0.56 22.71 0.16
C GLU A 465 2.04 23.06 -0.08
N MET A 466 2.81 23.07 0.99
CA MET A 466 4.25 23.26 1.00
C MET A 466 4.90 22.10 1.76
N SER A 467 5.84 21.43 1.12
CA SER A 467 6.55 20.29 1.70
C SER A 467 8.06 20.50 1.62
N THR A 468 8.78 20.11 2.67
CA THR A 468 10.24 20.08 2.73
C THR A 468 10.67 18.69 3.16
N TYR A 469 11.54 18.09 2.36
CA TYR A 469 12.15 16.80 2.62
C TYR A 469 13.64 17.01 2.79
N ARG A 470 14.20 16.54 3.88
CA ARG A 470 15.62 16.58 4.15
C ARG A 470 16.11 15.18 4.42
N THR A 471 17.06 14.73 3.62
CA THR A 471 17.68 13.42 3.77
C THR A 471 19.15 13.63 4.02
N TRP A 472 19.68 12.94 5.03
CA TRP A 472 21.13 12.83 5.16
C TRP A 472 21.53 11.43 5.57
N ALA A 473 22.72 11.04 5.12
CA ALA A 473 23.33 9.76 5.41
C ALA A 473 24.74 9.99 5.94
N GLU A 474 25.08 9.25 6.99
CA GLU A 474 26.41 9.26 7.59
C GLU A 474 26.92 7.82 7.70
N ALA A 475 28.14 7.58 7.21
CA ALA A 475 28.83 6.32 7.43
C ALA A 475 29.33 6.28 8.89
N THR A 476 28.72 5.43 9.71
CA THR A 476 28.97 5.37 11.16
C THR A 476 30.11 4.43 11.53
N SER A 477 30.36 3.42 10.71
CA SER A 477 31.55 2.56 10.77
C SER A 477 31.84 1.97 9.39
N ALA A 478 33.10 1.69 9.09
CA ALA A 478 33.50 0.98 7.87
C ALA A 478 34.84 0.34 8.15
N ILE A 479 35.05 -0.91 7.73
CA ILE A 479 36.31 -1.56 8.02
C ILE A 479 36.78 -2.59 6.97
N TYR A 480 37.90 -2.17 6.35
CA TYR A 480 39.07 -2.84 5.76
C TYR A 480 38.90 -3.94 4.71
N THR A 481 40.01 -4.19 4.02
CA THR A 481 40.24 -5.25 3.03
C THR A 481 41.11 -6.34 3.66
N GLU A 482 40.82 -7.61 3.39
CA GLU A 482 41.60 -8.81 3.76
C GLU A 482 42.05 -9.54 2.50
N THR A 483 43.35 -9.64 2.27
CA THR A 483 43.96 -10.42 1.19
C THR A 483 44.57 -11.68 1.80
N TYR A 484 44.42 -12.84 1.16
CA TYR A 484 44.98 -14.15 1.53
C TYR A 484 45.57 -14.77 0.26
N THR A 485 46.81 -15.25 0.28
CA THR A 485 47.49 -15.89 -0.85
C THR A 485 48.09 -17.22 -0.38
N GLN A 486 47.88 -18.31 -1.09
CA GLN A 486 48.43 -19.64 -0.80
C GLN A 486 49.30 -20.09 -1.96
N PHE A 487 50.56 -20.38 -1.70
CA PHE A 487 51.56 -20.72 -2.70
C PHE A 487 51.64 -22.24 -2.96
N GLY A 488 52.00 -22.66 -4.18
CA GLY A 488 52.03 -24.04 -4.67
C GLY A 488 53.09 -24.93 -3.99
N ASP A 489 54.00 -24.32 -3.22
CA ASP A 489 54.97 -25.00 -2.34
C ASP A 489 54.39 -25.35 -0.96
N GLY A 490 53.14 -24.96 -0.69
CA GLY A 490 52.43 -25.19 0.56
C GLY A 490 52.50 -24.05 1.58
N THR A 491 53.02 -22.87 1.22
CA THR A 491 53.12 -21.68 2.11
C THR A 491 52.00 -20.64 1.86
N SER A 492 51.85 -19.59 2.69
CA SER A 492 50.77 -18.56 2.52
C SER A 492 51.09 -17.17 3.13
N ASP A 493 50.40 -16.12 2.65
CA ASP A 493 50.49 -14.71 3.10
C ASP A 493 49.11 -14.02 3.22
N ALA A 494 48.97 -13.05 4.11
CA ALA A 494 47.74 -12.28 4.28
C ALA A 494 47.96 -10.80 4.63
N SER A 495 47.15 -9.89 4.07
CA SER A 495 47.26 -8.44 4.29
C SER A 495 45.94 -7.78 4.64
N THR A 496 45.96 -6.87 5.62
CA THR A 496 44.82 -6.07 6.02
C THR A 496 45.15 -4.57 5.90
N THR A 497 44.42 -3.85 5.05
CA THR A 497 44.61 -2.41 4.85
C THR A 497 43.47 -1.62 5.50
N TYR A 498 43.79 -0.88 6.56
CA TYR A 498 42.89 0.14 7.15
C TYR A 498 43.09 1.47 6.43
N LEU A 499 42.02 2.04 5.89
CA LEU A 499 42.04 3.40 5.36
C LEU A 499 41.71 4.41 6.48
N PRO A 500 42.47 5.51 6.63
CA PRO A 500 42.09 6.61 7.51
C PRO A 500 40.77 7.20 7.03
N TYR A 501 39.82 7.30 7.95
CA TYR A 501 38.41 7.51 7.68
C TYR A 501 38.12 8.97 7.29
N ASP A 502 37.47 9.19 6.14
CA ASP A 502 36.79 10.45 5.83
C ASP A 502 35.29 10.15 5.88
N ILE A 503 34.60 10.68 6.89
CA ILE A 503 33.17 10.44 7.08
C ILE A 503 32.44 11.16 5.96
N GLY A 504 31.97 10.42 4.96
CA GLY A 504 31.08 10.95 3.94
C GLY A 504 29.75 11.35 4.56
N HIS A 505 29.53 12.66 4.70
CA HIS A 505 28.20 13.22 4.97
C HIS A 505 27.56 13.57 3.63
N ALA A 506 26.50 12.87 3.28
CA ALA A 506 25.66 13.23 2.15
C ALA A 506 24.38 13.86 2.69
N GLU A 507 24.02 15.03 2.19
CA GLU A 507 22.80 15.74 2.57
C GLU A 507 22.12 16.31 1.34
N GLY A 508 20.81 16.12 1.29
CA GLY A 508 19.92 16.69 0.30
C GLY A 508 18.74 17.37 0.97
N GLU A 509 18.29 18.48 0.38
CA GLU A 509 17.04 19.13 0.72
C GLU A 509 16.22 19.30 -0.56
N GLN A 510 14.96 18.88 -0.51
CA GLN A 510 13.98 19.06 -1.56
C GLN A 510 12.80 19.84 -1.01
N LYS A 511 12.33 20.81 -1.79
CA LYS A 511 11.15 21.62 -1.47
C LYS A 511 10.13 21.49 -2.58
N GLU A 512 8.88 21.30 -2.19
CA GLU A 512 7.77 21.15 -3.11
C GLU A 512 6.65 22.11 -2.73
N THR A 513 5.92 22.55 -3.75
CA THR A 513 4.72 23.36 -3.59
C THR A 513 3.67 22.81 -4.53
N LEU A 514 2.47 22.57 -4.00
CA LEU A 514 1.35 22.04 -4.75
C LEU A 514 0.15 22.96 -4.58
N ASP A 515 -0.39 23.40 -5.71
CA ASP A 515 -1.66 24.11 -5.79
C ASP A 515 -2.67 23.23 -6.53
N LYS A 516 -3.79 22.92 -5.87
CA LYS A 516 -4.83 22.07 -6.45
C LYS A 516 -6.21 22.56 -6.07
N VAL A 517 -7.16 22.45 -7.01
CA VAL A 517 -8.59 22.57 -6.73
C VAL A 517 -9.25 21.23 -6.98
N THR A 518 -9.99 20.72 -6.00
CA THR A 518 -10.84 19.53 -6.14
C THR A 518 -12.30 19.99 -6.15
N TYR A 519 -13.10 19.40 -7.03
CA TYR A 519 -14.54 19.63 -7.12
C TYR A 519 -15.30 18.36 -6.79
N ASP A 520 -16.33 18.49 -5.97
CA ASP A 520 -17.16 17.38 -5.52
C ASP A 520 -18.63 17.65 -5.86
N PHE A 521 -19.33 16.59 -6.26
CA PHE A 521 -20.73 16.66 -6.70
C PHE A 521 -21.52 15.50 -6.10
N GLY A 522 -22.74 15.77 -5.67
CA GLY A 522 -23.62 14.76 -5.09
C GLY A 522 -25.10 15.02 -5.34
N ILE A 523 -25.89 13.95 -5.36
CA ILE A 523 -27.36 14.02 -5.43
C ILE A 523 -27.93 13.09 -4.37
N GLY A 524 -28.85 13.59 -3.55
CA GLY A 524 -29.56 12.84 -2.53
C GLY A 524 -31.06 12.75 -2.83
N PHE A 525 -31.64 11.57 -2.70
CA PHE A 525 -33.06 11.28 -2.87
C PHE A 525 -33.67 10.83 -1.54
N LYS A 526 -34.52 11.64 -0.93
CA LYS A 526 -35.35 11.25 0.22
C LYS A 526 -36.64 10.61 -0.30
N ILE A 527 -36.57 9.31 -0.61
CA ILE A 527 -37.69 8.56 -1.21
C ILE A 527 -38.87 8.49 -0.25
N THR A 528 -38.59 8.24 1.03
CA THR A 528 -39.57 8.29 2.12
C THR A 528 -38.96 8.96 3.34
N LYS A 529 -39.72 9.11 4.43
CA LYS A 529 -39.17 9.55 5.73
C LYS A 529 -38.13 8.58 6.30
N ASN A 530 -38.15 7.33 5.82
CA ASN A 530 -37.38 6.21 6.34
C ASN A 530 -36.30 5.73 5.36
N LEU A 531 -36.20 6.31 4.16
CA LEU A 531 -35.25 5.88 3.13
C LEU A 531 -34.67 7.08 2.38
N GLN A 532 -33.35 7.21 2.44
CA GLN A 532 -32.56 8.12 1.63
C GLN A 532 -31.56 7.33 0.78
N ILE A 533 -31.38 7.76 -0.47
CA ILE A 533 -30.36 7.24 -1.39
C ILE A 533 -29.48 8.42 -1.81
N ASP A 534 -28.16 8.30 -1.68
CA ASP A 534 -27.21 9.32 -2.13
C ASP A 534 -26.28 8.77 -3.20
N LEU A 535 -26.03 9.61 -4.22
CA LEU A 535 -25.12 9.38 -5.33
C LEU A 535 -24.03 10.44 -5.32
N MET A 536 -22.79 10.05 -5.65
CA MET A 536 -21.64 10.96 -5.76
C MET A 536 -20.74 10.58 -6.93
N GLY A 537 -19.84 11.49 -7.33
CA GLY A 537 -18.73 11.18 -8.24
C GLY A 537 -19.12 10.96 -9.71
N PHE A 538 -20.32 11.41 -10.10
CA PHE A 538 -20.86 11.23 -11.46
C PHE A 538 -20.36 12.26 -12.49
N SER A 539 -19.14 12.78 -12.31
CA SER A 539 -18.55 13.81 -13.18
C SER A 539 -18.25 13.32 -14.59
N ASP A 540 -18.02 12.02 -14.75
CA ASP A 540 -17.92 11.34 -16.04
C ASP A 540 -19.08 10.34 -16.18
N LEU A 541 -19.94 10.56 -17.18
CA LEU A 541 -21.08 9.69 -17.47
C LEU A 541 -20.67 8.46 -18.31
N THR A 542 -19.45 8.47 -18.88
CA THR A 542 -18.88 7.40 -19.70
C THR A 542 -17.94 6.50 -18.92
N ASP A 543 -17.27 7.04 -17.90
CA ASP A 543 -16.53 6.28 -16.89
C ASP A 543 -17.31 6.23 -15.56
N MET A 544 -18.07 5.14 -15.40
CA MET A 544 -18.87 4.90 -14.20
C MET A 544 -18.07 4.37 -13.01
N GLY A 545 -16.74 4.14 -13.16
CA GLY A 545 -15.88 3.62 -12.08
C GLY A 545 -15.78 4.55 -10.87
N ASN A 546 -16.10 5.83 -11.05
CA ASN A 546 -16.00 6.86 -10.01
C ASN A 546 -17.32 7.15 -9.28
N TRP A 547 -18.43 6.53 -9.70
CA TRP A 547 -19.71 6.75 -9.04
C TRP A 547 -19.68 6.12 -7.64
N LYS A 548 -20.37 6.73 -6.69
CA LYS A 548 -20.54 6.14 -5.36
C LYS A 548 -22.02 6.16 -5.03
N LEU A 549 -22.49 5.15 -4.30
CA LEU A 549 -23.91 5.02 -3.94
C LEU A 549 -24.11 4.51 -2.51
N SER A 550 -24.88 5.25 -1.71
CA SER A 550 -25.24 4.86 -0.35
C SER A 550 -26.76 4.84 -0.16
N ALA A 551 -27.24 3.90 0.66
CA ALA A 551 -28.61 3.86 1.14
C ALA A 551 -28.64 3.98 2.66
N ILE A 552 -29.53 4.86 3.16
CA ILE A 552 -29.74 5.11 4.58
C ILE A 552 -31.19 4.78 4.91
N PHE A 553 -31.38 3.79 5.79
CA PHE A 553 -32.69 3.45 6.33
C PHE A 553 -32.82 4.03 7.74
N LYS A 554 -33.86 4.83 7.97
CA LYS A 554 -34.19 5.40 9.29
C LYS A 554 -35.45 4.71 9.82
N PHE A 555 -35.43 4.15 11.03
CA PHE A 555 -36.59 3.45 11.64
C PHE A 555 -37.17 4.19 12.82
#